data_AF-G7YE93-F1
#
_entry.id   AF-G7YE93-F1
#
_cell.length_a   1.000
_cell.length_b   1.000
_cell.length_c   1.000
_cell.angle_alpha   90.00
_cell.angle_beta   90.00
_cell.angle_gamma   90.00
#
_symmetry.space_group_name_H-M   'P 1'
#
loop_
_entity.id
_entity.type
_entity.pdbx_description
1 polymer ?
#
loop_
_entity_poly.entity_id
_entity_poly.type
_entity_poly.pdbx_seq_one_letter_code
_entity_poly.pdbx_strand_id
1 'polypeptide(L)'
;MGRNIRWKNTPAPPGMPYCPTTLEHVANCATHLPWIPVSMFGLQRLYSKSTNHIELSSAIIYGMAVVCLFLTSSAFHVCSFLSHNSRIRVILHKCDRVVIYIFIAASYTPWLVLRDFHASWGLFTLWLVWIGALLGSVFQCIYHERCKWLELLFYLVVAVCPACTVFYMHEWSGIPLMLTGGLIYSFGIVFYKMDGRIPMAHAIWHCFVFVGAYLHFLAVDSFLILG
;
A
#
# COMPACT_ATOMS: atom_id res chain seq x y z
N MET A 1 -10.84 -25.54 -32.63
CA MET A 1 -10.92 -24.06 -32.54
C MET A 1 -10.21 -23.62 -31.26
N GLY A 2 -8.99 -23.09 -31.36
CA GLY A 2 -8.30 -22.54 -30.19
C GLY A 2 -9.06 -21.31 -29.70
N ARG A 3 -9.47 -21.27 -28.43
CA ARG A 3 -9.98 -20.03 -27.83
C ARG A 3 -8.85 -19.01 -27.95
N ASN A 4 -9.04 -17.94 -28.73
CA ASN A 4 -8.10 -16.81 -28.76
C ASN A 4 -8.07 -16.18 -27.37
N ILE A 5 -7.08 -16.57 -26.57
CA ILE A 5 -6.87 -16.03 -25.23
C ILE A 5 -6.40 -14.58 -25.40
N ARG A 6 -7.16 -13.64 -24.84
CA ARG A 6 -6.83 -12.22 -24.89
C ARG A 6 -5.86 -11.89 -23.75
N TRP A 7 -4.60 -11.66 -24.10
CA TRP A 7 -3.52 -11.38 -23.14
C TRP A 7 -3.40 -9.91 -22.72
N LYS A 8 -3.96 -8.99 -23.51
CA LYS A 8 -3.81 -7.54 -23.28
C LYS A 8 -5.16 -6.86 -23.13
N ASN A 9 -5.30 -6.05 -22.08
CA ASN A 9 -6.48 -5.22 -21.89
C ASN A 9 -6.57 -4.14 -22.96
N THR A 10 -7.78 -3.66 -23.22
CA THR A 10 -7.97 -2.40 -23.94
C THR A 10 -7.58 -1.24 -23.03
N PRO A 11 -6.86 -0.22 -23.54
CA PRO A 11 -6.64 1.01 -22.79
C PRO A 11 -7.96 1.60 -22.28
N ALA A 12 -7.98 2.08 -21.05
CA ALA A 12 -9.17 2.72 -20.47
C ALA A 12 -9.43 4.08 -21.16
N PRO A 13 -10.68 4.39 -21.55
CA PRO A 13 -11.04 5.74 -21.97
C PRO A 13 -10.83 6.77 -20.85
N PRO A 14 -10.65 8.07 -21.16
CA PRO A 14 -10.56 9.12 -20.15
C PRO A 14 -11.75 9.08 -19.18
N GLY A 15 -11.47 9.09 -17.87
CA GLY A 15 -12.50 9.08 -16.82
C GLY A 15 -13.19 7.74 -16.56
N MET A 16 -12.84 6.68 -17.29
CA MET A 16 -13.39 5.32 -17.08
C MET A 16 -12.40 4.42 -16.34
N PRO A 17 -12.85 3.43 -15.54
CA PRO A 17 -11.99 2.39 -15.00
C PRO A 17 -11.35 1.56 -16.14
N TYR A 18 -10.18 0.98 -15.88
CA TYR A 18 -9.63 -0.02 -16.80
C TYR A 18 -10.43 -1.32 -16.70
N CYS A 19 -10.56 -2.03 -17.82
CA CYS A 19 -11.27 -3.31 -17.88
C CYS A 19 -10.27 -4.45 -18.10
N PRO A 20 -9.90 -5.20 -17.05
CA PRO A 20 -8.98 -6.32 -17.17
C PRO A 20 -9.56 -7.48 -17.98
N THR A 21 -8.68 -8.20 -18.66
CA THR A 21 -8.97 -9.51 -19.25
C THR A 21 -9.16 -10.56 -18.16
N THR A 22 -9.76 -11.71 -18.50
CA THR A 22 -9.88 -12.85 -17.57
C THR A 22 -8.51 -13.28 -17.02
N LEU A 23 -7.47 -13.27 -17.85
CA LEU A 23 -6.11 -13.57 -17.42
C LEU A 23 -5.60 -12.57 -16.39
N GLU A 24 -5.81 -11.28 -16.63
CA GLU A 24 -5.35 -10.24 -15.71
C GLU A 24 -6.11 -10.25 -14.39
N HIS A 25 -7.41 -10.56 -14.41
CA HIS A 25 -8.16 -10.79 -13.18
C HIS A 25 -7.58 -11.94 -12.36
N VAL A 26 -7.26 -13.07 -12.99
CA VAL A 26 -6.64 -14.21 -12.30
C VAL A 26 -5.26 -13.83 -11.76
N ALA A 27 -4.44 -13.12 -12.56
CA ALA A 27 -3.13 -12.65 -12.14
C ALA A 27 -3.22 -11.66 -10.96
N ASN A 28 -4.15 -10.70 -10.99
CA ASN A 28 -4.41 -9.76 -9.91
C ASN A 28 -4.77 -10.49 -8.60
N CYS A 29 -5.64 -11.50 -8.66
CA CYS A 29 -5.97 -12.33 -7.50
C CYS A 29 -4.75 -13.13 -7.00
N ALA A 30 -4.04 -13.80 -7.91
CA ALA A 30 -2.90 -14.66 -7.58
C ALA A 30 -1.72 -13.89 -6.97
N THR A 31 -1.57 -12.62 -7.32
CA THR A 31 -0.50 -11.74 -6.82
C THR A 31 -0.81 -11.07 -5.49
N HIS A 32 -2.03 -11.17 -4.95
CA HIS A 32 -2.42 -10.57 -3.65
C HIS A 32 -2.89 -11.59 -2.59
N LEU A 33 -3.69 -12.57 -2.99
CA LEU A 33 -4.29 -13.54 -2.05
C LEU A 33 -3.26 -14.27 -1.18
N PRO A 34 -2.12 -14.76 -1.71
CA PRO A 34 -1.13 -15.48 -0.91
C PRO A 34 -0.51 -14.62 0.19
N TRP A 35 -0.52 -13.29 0.04
CA TRP A 35 0.11 -12.38 0.99
C TRP A 35 -0.75 -12.09 2.22
N ILE A 36 -2.04 -12.46 2.21
CA ILE A 36 -2.89 -12.37 3.41
C ILE A 36 -2.31 -13.20 4.56
N PRO A 37 -2.13 -14.54 4.46
CA PRO A 37 -1.55 -15.31 5.56
C PRO A 37 -0.12 -14.89 5.90
N VAL A 38 0.68 -14.47 4.91
CA VAL A 38 2.04 -13.97 5.14
C VAL A 38 2.04 -12.68 5.97
N SER A 39 1.14 -11.74 5.66
CA SER A 39 0.99 -10.50 6.43
C SER A 39 0.46 -10.74 7.85
N MET A 40 -0.45 -11.70 8.04
CA MET A 40 -0.91 -12.11 9.37
C MET A 40 0.23 -12.69 10.20
N PHE A 41 1.08 -13.54 9.61
CA PHE A 41 2.29 -14.04 10.25
C PHE A 41 3.26 -12.89 10.60
N GLY A 42 3.44 -11.92 9.70
CA GLY A 42 4.23 -10.73 9.95
C GLY A 42 3.72 -9.92 11.15
N LEU A 43 2.41 -9.66 11.22
CA LEU A 43 1.77 -9.01 12.37
C LEU A 43 2.00 -9.79 13.66
N GLN A 44 1.78 -11.11 13.65
CA GLN A 44 2.00 -11.96 14.82
C GLN A 44 3.46 -11.92 15.28
N ARG A 45 4.41 -11.91 14.34
CA ARG A 45 5.84 -11.81 14.64
C ARG A 45 6.17 -10.49 15.33
N LEU A 46 5.73 -9.36 14.79
CA LEU A 46 5.96 -8.04 15.41
C LEU A 46 5.30 -7.95 16.79
N TYR A 47 4.08 -8.47 16.94
CA TYR A 47 3.39 -8.57 18.22
C TYR A 47 4.22 -9.35 19.25
N SER A 48 4.72 -10.53 18.88
CA SER A 48 5.49 -11.39 19.78
C SER A 48 6.86 -10.83 20.16
N LYS A 49 7.48 -9.98 19.32
CA LYS A 49 8.74 -9.30 19.61
C LYS A 49 8.55 -8.00 20.41
N SER A 50 7.34 -7.50 20.56
CA SER A 50 7.12 -6.22 21.25
C SER A 50 7.29 -6.40 22.76
N THR A 51 8.20 -5.64 23.36
CA THR A 51 8.55 -5.73 24.80
C THR A 51 7.81 -4.72 25.66
N ASN A 52 7.31 -3.65 25.06
CA ASN A 52 6.62 -2.56 25.74
C ASN A 52 5.38 -2.08 24.97
N HIS A 53 4.54 -1.26 25.61
CA HIS A 53 3.27 -0.80 25.03
C HIS A 53 3.43 0.06 23.77
N ILE A 54 4.55 0.76 23.63
CA ILE A 54 4.81 1.65 22.49
C ILE A 54 5.19 0.83 21.26
N GLU A 55 6.09 -0.16 21.43
CA GLU A 55 6.41 -1.16 20.40
C GLU A 55 5.16 -1.93 19.99
N LEU A 56 4.38 -2.41 20.96
CA LEU A 56 3.16 -3.17 20.71
C LEU A 56 2.13 -2.36 19.90
N SER A 57 1.91 -1.10 20.27
CA SER A 57 0.99 -0.22 19.54
C SER A 57 1.47 0.02 18.11
N SER A 58 2.77 0.25 17.93
CA SER A 58 3.39 0.44 16.61
C SER A 58 3.28 -0.83 15.75
N ALA A 59 3.52 -2.00 16.35
CA ALA A 59 3.38 -3.32 15.71
C ALA A 59 1.95 -3.58 15.23
N ILE A 60 0.95 -3.31 16.09
CA ILE A 60 -0.47 -3.51 15.76
C ILE A 60 -0.90 -2.55 14.65
N ILE A 61 -0.60 -1.25 14.78
CA ILE A 61 -1.00 -0.24 13.78
C ILE A 61 -0.40 -0.59 12.41
N TYR A 62 0.90 -0.85 12.36
CA TYR A 62 1.58 -1.18 11.11
C TYR A 62 1.14 -2.53 10.55
N GLY A 63 1.19 -3.59 11.35
CA GLY A 63 0.87 -4.95 10.91
C GLY A 63 -0.59 -5.11 10.47
N MET A 64 -1.54 -4.49 11.19
CA MET A 64 -2.95 -4.49 10.76
C MET A 64 -3.14 -3.75 9.44
N ALA A 65 -2.43 -2.65 9.21
CA ALA A 65 -2.51 -1.94 7.94
C ALA A 65 -1.98 -2.78 6.76
N VAL A 66 -0.89 -3.53 6.97
CA VAL A 66 -0.36 -4.47 5.96
C VAL A 66 -1.39 -5.57 5.66
N VAL A 67 -2.01 -6.17 6.69
CA VAL A 67 -3.06 -7.18 6.52
C VAL A 67 -4.26 -6.60 5.76
N CYS A 68 -4.72 -5.42 6.16
CA CYS A 68 -5.83 -4.72 5.50
C CYS A 68 -5.53 -4.41 4.03
N LEU A 69 -4.30 -4.00 3.70
CA LEU A 69 -3.86 -3.74 2.33
C LEU A 69 -4.08 -4.98 1.43
N PHE A 70 -3.53 -6.13 1.83
CA PHE A 70 -3.67 -7.35 1.03
C PHE A 70 -5.09 -7.92 1.04
N LEU A 71 -5.79 -7.84 2.17
CA LEU A 71 -7.14 -8.36 2.33
C LEU A 71 -8.16 -7.58 1.49
N THR A 72 -8.17 -6.24 1.61
CA THR A 72 -9.12 -5.39 0.89
C THR A 72 -8.91 -5.46 -0.62
N SER A 73 -7.65 -5.48 -1.07
CA SER A 73 -7.33 -5.63 -2.49
C SER A 73 -7.73 -7.00 -3.03
N SER A 74 -7.44 -8.06 -2.29
CA SER A 74 -7.89 -9.41 -2.67
C SER A 74 -9.41 -9.50 -2.74
N ALA A 75 -10.12 -8.95 -1.75
CA ALA A 75 -11.57 -8.94 -1.72
C ALA A 75 -12.14 -8.18 -2.94
N PHE A 76 -11.56 -7.03 -3.28
CA PHE A 76 -11.93 -6.28 -4.48
C PHE A 76 -11.73 -7.09 -5.76
N HIS A 77 -10.54 -7.65 -5.99
CA HIS A 77 -10.25 -8.37 -7.24
C HIS A 77 -11.06 -9.66 -7.38
N VAL A 78 -11.23 -10.42 -6.28
CA VAL A 78 -12.10 -11.61 -6.26
C VAL A 78 -13.55 -11.22 -6.54
N CYS A 79 -14.06 -10.17 -5.90
CA CYS A 79 -15.42 -9.68 -6.14
C CYS A 79 -15.58 -9.20 -7.60
N SER A 80 -14.60 -8.49 -8.14
CA SER A 80 -14.64 -8.01 -9.52
C SER A 80 -14.58 -9.15 -10.54
N PHE A 81 -13.91 -10.25 -10.21
CA PHE A 81 -13.87 -11.46 -11.05
C PHE A 81 -15.21 -12.22 -11.02
N LEU A 82 -15.82 -12.36 -9.84
CA LEU A 82 -17.06 -13.12 -9.67
C LEU A 82 -18.32 -12.33 -10.06
N SER A 83 -18.34 -11.01 -9.86
CA SER A 83 -19.53 -10.18 -10.04
C SER A 83 -19.21 -8.77 -10.55
N HIS A 84 -19.31 -8.59 -11.86
CA HIS A 84 -18.88 -7.37 -12.54
C HIS A 84 -19.75 -6.13 -12.24
N ASN A 85 -21.03 -6.32 -11.89
CA ASN A 85 -22.03 -5.24 -11.73
C ASN A 85 -22.62 -5.13 -10.31
N SER A 86 -21.91 -5.58 -9.28
CA SER A 86 -22.40 -5.49 -7.90
C SER A 86 -22.11 -4.12 -7.26
N ARG A 87 -23.02 -3.65 -6.39
CA ARG A 87 -22.76 -2.49 -5.50
C ARG A 87 -21.56 -2.73 -4.59
N ILE A 88 -21.38 -3.99 -4.16
CA ILE A 88 -20.27 -4.42 -3.30
C ILE A 88 -18.92 -4.17 -3.98
N ARG A 89 -18.79 -4.45 -5.28
CA ARG A 89 -17.57 -4.18 -6.05
C ARG A 89 -17.16 -2.71 -5.97
N VAL A 90 -18.11 -1.77 -6.07
CA VAL A 90 -17.83 -0.33 -5.99
C VAL A 90 -17.34 0.06 -4.59
N ILE A 91 -17.95 -0.50 -3.55
CA ILE A 91 -17.53 -0.26 -2.15
C ILE A 91 -16.11 -0.81 -1.94
N LEU A 92 -15.85 -2.06 -2.34
CA LEU A 92 -14.54 -2.67 -2.20
C LEU A 92 -13.46 -1.93 -3.00
N HIS A 93 -13.78 -1.41 -4.19
CA HIS A 93 -12.85 -0.59 -4.96
C HIS A 93 -12.51 0.74 -4.26
N LYS A 94 -13.48 1.35 -3.56
CA LYS A 94 -13.19 2.52 -2.72
C LYS A 94 -12.29 2.13 -1.54
N CYS A 95 -12.60 1.03 -0.86
CA CYS A 95 -11.80 0.53 0.26
C CYS A 95 -10.36 0.20 -0.16
N ASP A 96 -10.17 -0.49 -1.28
CA ASP A 96 -8.85 -0.83 -1.87
C ASP A 96 -7.98 0.40 -2.17
N ARG A 97 -8.60 1.54 -2.47
CA ARG A 97 -7.86 2.80 -2.67
C ARG A 97 -7.64 3.57 -1.38
N VAL A 98 -8.64 3.61 -0.50
CA VAL A 98 -8.53 4.25 0.83
C VAL A 98 -7.46 3.58 1.68
N VAL A 99 -7.34 2.25 1.62
CA VAL A 99 -6.37 1.51 2.42
C VAL A 99 -4.92 1.91 2.10
N ILE A 100 -4.63 2.41 0.89
CA ILE A 100 -3.29 2.89 0.51
C ILE A 100 -2.89 4.09 1.37
N TYR A 101 -3.79 5.04 1.62
CA TYR A 101 -3.53 6.19 2.49
C TYR A 101 -3.26 5.74 3.93
N ILE A 102 -4.10 4.83 4.45
CA ILE A 102 -3.95 4.29 5.80
C ILE A 102 -2.63 3.51 5.93
N PHE A 103 -2.29 2.71 4.92
CA PHE A 103 -1.06 1.94 4.86
C PHE A 103 0.18 2.85 4.85
N ILE A 104 0.19 3.92 4.05
CA ILE A 104 1.27 4.90 4.06
C ILE A 104 1.44 5.47 5.47
N ALA A 105 0.36 5.94 6.10
CA ALA A 105 0.44 6.49 7.46
C ALA A 105 0.93 5.47 8.50
N ALA A 106 0.37 4.27 8.47
CA ALA A 106 0.77 3.19 9.35
C ALA A 106 2.22 2.74 9.15
N SER A 107 2.75 2.81 7.93
CA SER A 107 4.15 2.50 7.61
C SER A 107 5.13 3.48 8.24
N TYR A 108 4.74 4.74 8.43
CA TYR A 108 5.54 5.76 9.09
C TYR A 108 5.48 5.69 10.63
N THR A 109 4.36 5.23 11.20
CA THR A 109 4.15 5.17 12.65
C THR A 109 5.32 4.56 13.43
N PRO A 110 5.81 3.34 13.14
CA PRO A 110 6.90 2.76 13.93
C PRO A 110 8.19 3.61 13.85
N TRP A 111 8.48 4.23 12.70
CA TRP A 111 9.63 5.11 12.56
C TRP A 111 9.49 6.38 13.39
N LEU A 112 8.33 7.04 13.32
CA LEU A 112 8.11 8.32 13.99
C LEU A 112 7.91 8.21 15.50
N VAL A 113 7.56 7.01 15.98
CA VAL A 113 7.30 6.73 17.40
C VAL A 113 8.50 6.07 18.10
N LEU A 114 9.20 5.15 17.43
CA LEU A 114 10.26 4.35 18.07
C LEU A 114 11.67 4.90 17.86
N ARG A 115 11.86 5.85 16.93
CA ARG A 115 13.16 6.48 16.71
C ARG A 115 13.27 7.80 17.44
N ASP A 116 14.50 8.10 17.85
CA ASP A 116 14.83 9.40 18.41
C ASP A 116 15.06 10.44 17.32
N PHE A 117 14.32 11.54 17.42
CA PHE A 117 14.44 12.71 16.57
C PHE A 117 14.96 13.90 17.38
N HIS A 118 15.62 14.83 16.70
CA HIS A 118 15.88 16.14 17.27
C HIS A 118 14.55 16.83 17.63
N ALA A 119 14.35 17.22 18.89
CA ALA A 119 13.13 17.90 19.35
C ALA A 119 11.82 17.16 18.98
N SER A 120 10.70 17.88 18.88
CA SER A 120 9.35 17.31 18.70
C SER A 120 9.00 16.93 17.25
N TRP A 121 9.98 16.80 16.34
CA TRP A 121 9.75 16.59 14.91
C TRP A 121 9.04 15.27 14.60
N GLY A 122 9.34 14.19 15.33
CA GLY A 122 8.70 12.87 15.13
C GLY A 122 7.19 12.93 15.34
N LEU A 123 6.74 13.51 16.46
CA LEU A 123 5.31 13.63 16.79
C LEU A 123 4.58 14.59 15.86
N PHE A 124 5.19 15.73 15.52
CA PHE A 124 4.61 16.68 14.56
C PHE A 124 4.34 16.02 13.21
N THR A 125 5.33 15.30 12.68
CA THR A 125 5.19 14.59 11.41
C THR A 125 4.20 13.43 11.50
N LEU A 126 4.11 12.75 12.65
CA LEU A 126 3.11 11.69 12.84
C LEU A 126 1.69 12.24 12.64
N TRP A 127 1.36 13.38 13.27
CA TRP A 127 0.07 14.05 13.09
C TRP A 127 -0.14 14.51 11.65
N LEU A 128 0.88 15.11 11.04
CA LEU A 128 0.82 15.57 9.66
C LEU A 128 0.46 14.42 8.69
N VAL A 129 1.09 13.26 8.87
CA VAL A 129 0.87 12.08 8.03
C VAL A 129 -0.53 11.50 8.21
N TRP A 130 -0.99 11.33 9.46
CA TRP A 130 -2.32 10.77 9.72
C TRP A 130 -3.45 11.71 9.28
N ILE A 131 -3.29 13.03 9.46
CA ILE A 131 -4.22 14.03 8.93
C ILE A 131 -4.22 13.98 7.39
N GLY A 132 -3.04 13.92 6.76
CA GLY A 132 -2.91 13.79 5.32
C GLY A 132 -3.60 12.53 4.78
N ALA A 133 -3.42 11.39 5.45
CA ALA A 133 -4.09 10.15 5.10
C ALA A 133 -5.61 10.22 5.27
N LEU A 134 -6.11 10.88 6.32
CA LEU A 134 -7.54 11.11 6.52
C LEU A 134 -8.12 11.98 5.40
N LEU A 135 -7.46 13.11 5.08
CA LEU A 135 -7.89 14.01 4.00
C LEU A 135 -7.87 13.30 2.64
N GLY A 136 -6.81 12.56 2.35
CA GLY A 136 -6.69 11.74 1.14
C GLY A 136 -7.78 10.68 1.04
N SER A 137 -8.09 10.01 2.16
CA SER A 137 -9.17 9.01 2.23
C SER A 137 -10.55 9.63 1.97
N VAL A 138 -10.83 10.79 2.57
CA VAL A 138 -12.08 11.54 2.34
C VAL A 138 -12.17 11.98 0.88
N PHE A 139 -11.10 12.55 0.33
CA PHE A 139 -11.02 12.92 -1.08
C PHE A 139 -11.31 11.72 -1.98
N GLN A 140 -10.72 10.56 -1.67
CA GLN A 140 -10.90 9.33 -2.44
C GLN A 140 -12.35 8.84 -2.43
N CYS A 141 -13.04 8.95 -1.30
CA CYS A 141 -14.44 8.58 -1.18
C CYS A 141 -15.38 9.49 -1.99
N ILE A 142 -15.10 10.79 -2.02
CA ILE A 142 -15.92 11.83 -2.69
C ILE A 142 -15.65 11.89 -4.20
N TYR A 143 -14.39 11.92 -4.61
CA TYR A 143 -13.95 12.12 -6.00
C TYR A 143 -13.55 10.84 -6.71
N HIS A 144 -14.00 9.68 -6.20
CA HIS A 144 -13.70 8.35 -6.72
C HIS A 144 -13.67 8.29 -8.26
N GLU A 145 -12.52 7.92 -8.81
CA GLU A 145 -12.20 7.80 -10.25
C GLU A 145 -12.32 9.07 -11.11
N ARG A 146 -12.77 10.21 -10.58
CA ARG A 146 -12.94 11.44 -11.36
C ARG A 146 -11.61 12.10 -11.73
N CYS A 147 -10.62 12.06 -10.84
CA CYS A 147 -9.35 12.79 -11.00
C CYS A 147 -8.13 11.90 -10.68
N LYS A 148 -7.86 10.90 -11.52
CA LYS A 148 -6.78 9.89 -11.31
C LYS A 148 -5.36 10.46 -11.20
N TRP A 149 -5.09 11.65 -11.73
CA TRP A 149 -3.77 12.29 -11.56
C TRP A 149 -3.64 12.98 -10.21
N LEU A 150 -4.70 13.66 -9.75
CA LEU A 150 -4.72 14.31 -8.44
C LEU A 150 -4.69 13.28 -7.30
N GLU A 151 -5.36 12.14 -7.48
CA GLU A 151 -5.25 11.00 -6.55
C GLU A 151 -3.78 10.52 -6.41
N LEU A 152 -3.07 10.36 -7.54
CA LEU A 152 -1.65 9.97 -7.50
C LEU A 152 -0.79 11.04 -6.82
N LEU A 153 -1.05 12.32 -7.09
CA LEU A 153 -0.33 13.42 -6.45
C LEU A 153 -0.49 13.38 -4.93
N PHE A 154 -1.70 13.16 -4.42
CA PHE A 154 -1.92 13.02 -2.98
C PHE A 154 -1.19 11.83 -2.38
N TYR A 155 -1.20 10.66 -3.04
CA TYR A 155 -0.39 9.52 -2.58
C TYR A 155 1.08 9.87 -2.48
N LEU A 156 1.65 10.52 -3.51
CA LEU A 156 3.07 10.89 -3.52
C LEU A 156 3.41 11.92 -2.46
N VAL A 157 2.56 12.93 -2.24
CA VAL A 157 2.80 13.95 -1.21
C VAL A 157 2.80 13.31 0.19
N VAL A 158 1.79 12.51 0.51
CA VAL A 158 1.70 11.85 1.82
C VAL A 158 2.79 10.78 1.99
N ALA A 159 3.25 10.16 0.89
CA ALA A 159 4.30 9.15 0.94
C ALA A 159 5.72 9.71 0.96
N VAL A 160 6.02 10.86 0.34
CA VAL A 160 7.40 11.35 0.14
C VAL A 160 7.74 12.50 1.08
N CYS A 161 6.84 13.46 1.29
CA CYS A 161 7.13 14.62 2.13
C CYS A 161 7.54 14.24 3.57
N PRO A 162 6.91 13.26 4.24
CA PRO A 162 7.31 12.85 5.58
C PRO A 162 8.68 12.20 5.63
N ALA A 163 9.15 11.57 4.54
CA ALA A 163 10.47 10.93 4.48
C ALA A 163 11.61 11.94 4.75
N CYS A 164 11.38 13.24 4.51
CA CYS A 164 12.34 14.29 4.83
C CYS A 164 12.67 14.38 6.33
N THR A 165 11.86 13.79 7.23
CA THR A 165 12.21 13.76 8.66
C THR A 165 13.43 12.91 8.97
N VAL A 166 13.89 12.08 8.03
CA VAL A 166 15.12 11.29 8.18
C VAL A 166 16.34 12.17 8.49
N PHE A 167 16.38 13.40 7.99
CA PHE A 167 17.47 14.35 8.27
C PHE A 167 17.51 14.82 9.72
N TYR A 168 16.45 14.59 10.49
CA TYR A 168 16.35 14.93 11.90
C TYR A 168 16.47 13.70 12.82
N MET A 169 16.77 12.52 12.27
CA MET A 169 16.95 11.28 13.03
C MET A 169 18.39 11.12 13.51
N HIS A 170 18.55 10.68 14.75
CA HIS A 170 19.87 10.36 15.31
C HIS A 170 20.44 9.04 14.76
N GLU A 171 19.58 8.04 14.55
CA GLU A 171 19.99 6.70 14.13
C GLU A 171 19.41 6.35 12.76
N TRP A 172 20.27 5.90 11.86
CA TRP A 172 19.94 5.65 10.46
C TRP A 172 19.83 4.15 10.13
N SER A 173 19.86 3.29 11.14
CA SER A 173 19.74 1.84 10.93
C SER A 173 18.37 1.50 10.32
N GLY A 174 18.35 0.54 9.38
CA GLY A 174 17.14 0.18 8.61
C GLY A 174 16.68 1.20 7.55
N ILE A 175 17.17 2.45 7.55
CA ILE A 175 16.80 3.46 6.54
C ILE A 175 17.12 2.99 5.10
N PRO A 176 18.25 2.31 4.80
CA PRO A 176 18.49 1.79 3.45
C PRO A 176 17.41 0.83 2.96
N LEU A 177 16.86 -0.03 3.83
CA LEU A 177 15.74 -0.92 3.47
C LEU A 177 14.46 -0.13 3.23
N MET A 178 14.16 0.85 4.09
CA MET A 178 13.00 1.73 3.92
C MET A 178 13.06 2.51 2.61
N LEU A 179 14.23 3.10 2.30
CA LEU A 179 14.49 3.84 1.06
C LEU A 179 14.35 2.92 -0.16
N THR A 180 14.95 1.73 -0.10
CA THR A 180 14.84 0.75 -1.19
C THR A 180 13.39 0.35 -1.41
N GLY A 181 12.64 0.07 -0.35
CA GLY A 181 11.19 -0.19 -0.45
C GLY A 181 10.41 0.97 -1.06
N GLY A 182 10.73 2.21 -0.69
CA GLY A 182 10.14 3.42 -1.26
C GLY A 182 10.43 3.59 -2.76
N LEU A 183 11.65 3.26 -3.20
CA LEU A 183 12.03 3.25 -4.61
C LEU A 183 11.30 2.14 -5.39
N ILE A 184 11.14 0.96 -4.80
CA ILE A 184 10.37 -0.15 -5.37
C ILE A 184 8.90 0.26 -5.57
N TYR A 185 8.27 0.92 -4.58
CA TYR A 185 6.93 1.49 -4.76
C TYR A 185 6.89 2.52 -5.89
N SER A 186 7.84 3.44 -5.90
CA SER A 186 7.91 4.51 -6.91
C SER A 186 8.04 3.96 -8.33
N PHE A 187 8.88 2.94 -8.52
CA PHE A 187 9.04 2.27 -9.81
C PHE A 187 7.79 1.47 -10.19
N GLY A 188 7.13 0.84 -9.23
CA GLY A 188 5.86 0.15 -9.45
C GLY A 188 4.79 1.07 -10.07
N ILE A 189 4.73 2.35 -9.70
CA ILE A 189 3.73 3.31 -10.19
C ILE A 189 3.75 3.40 -11.72
N VAL A 190 4.91 3.18 -12.34
CA VAL A 190 5.05 3.10 -13.80
C VAL A 190 4.13 2.02 -14.35
N PHE A 191 4.14 0.81 -13.80
CA PHE A 191 3.28 -0.29 -14.23
C PHE A 191 1.80 -0.01 -13.97
N TYR A 192 1.47 0.58 -12.81
CA TYR A 192 0.10 1.02 -12.51
C TYR A 192 -0.44 2.02 -13.56
N LYS A 193 0.41 2.94 -14.06
CA LYS A 193 0.03 3.88 -15.14
C LYS A 193 0.07 3.25 -16.54
N MET A 194 0.58 2.04 -16.67
CA MET A 194 0.65 1.27 -17.91
C MET A 194 -0.50 0.26 -18.06
N ASP A 195 -1.51 0.30 -17.19
CA ASP A 195 -2.74 -0.51 -17.32
C ASP A 195 -3.33 -0.41 -18.75
N GLY A 196 -3.44 -1.56 -19.42
CA GLY A 196 -3.90 -1.67 -20.82
C GLY A 196 -2.89 -1.27 -21.89
N ARG A 197 -1.71 -0.77 -21.52
CA ARG A 197 -0.57 -0.55 -22.42
C ARG A 197 0.40 -1.72 -22.40
N ILE A 198 0.64 -2.31 -21.23
CA ILE A 198 1.42 -3.55 -21.04
C ILE A 198 0.47 -4.68 -20.61
N PRO A 199 0.62 -5.92 -21.14
CA PRO A 199 -0.09 -7.09 -20.61
C PRO A 199 0.20 -7.31 -19.13
N MET A 200 -0.82 -7.51 -18.29
CA MET A 200 -0.66 -7.80 -16.85
C MET A 200 0.01 -6.67 -16.05
N ALA A 201 -0.04 -5.42 -16.53
CA ALA A 201 0.62 -4.30 -15.87
C ALA A 201 0.17 -4.12 -14.41
N HIS A 202 -1.12 -4.31 -14.14
CA HIS A 202 -1.67 -4.19 -12.80
C HIS A 202 -1.19 -5.30 -11.85
N ALA A 203 -1.10 -6.54 -12.36
CA ALA A 203 -0.55 -7.65 -11.60
C ALA A 203 0.95 -7.48 -11.34
N ILE A 204 1.70 -6.91 -12.28
CA ILE A 204 3.10 -6.56 -12.08
C ILE A 204 3.23 -5.49 -10.99
N TRP A 205 2.37 -4.47 -11.02
CA TRP A 205 2.28 -3.45 -9.97
C TRP A 205 2.08 -4.08 -8.58
N HIS A 206 1.19 -5.06 -8.44
CA HIS A 206 0.99 -5.79 -7.19
C HIS A 206 2.27 -6.46 -6.67
N CYS A 207 3.09 -7.04 -7.56
CA CYS A 207 4.39 -7.61 -7.17
C CYS A 207 5.31 -6.54 -6.58
N PHE A 208 5.36 -5.34 -7.15
CA PHE A 208 6.12 -4.21 -6.58
C PHE A 208 5.56 -3.79 -5.22
N VAL A 209 4.23 -3.75 -5.07
CA VAL A 209 3.58 -3.44 -3.78
C VAL A 209 3.99 -4.43 -2.70
N PHE A 210 4.00 -5.73 -3.01
CA PHE A 210 4.44 -6.77 -2.09
C PHE A 210 5.92 -6.61 -1.72
N VAL A 211 6.82 -6.48 -2.70
CA VAL A 211 8.26 -6.34 -2.44
C VAL A 211 8.55 -5.10 -1.60
N GLY A 212 7.89 -3.97 -1.90
CA GLY A 212 8.01 -2.75 -1.11
C GLY A 212 7.53 -2.95 0.34
N ALA A 213 6.36 -3.59 0.52
CA ALA A 213 5.79 -3.85 1.84
C ALA A 213 6.68 -4.79 2.65
N TYR A 214 7.26 -5.81 2.00
CA TYR A 214 8.16 -6.76 2.62
C TYR A 214 9.47 -6.10 3.07
N LEU A 215 10.07 -5.23 2.25
CA LEU A 215 11.27 -4.48 2.64
C LEU A 215 11.01 -3.53 3.80
N HIS A 216 9.86 -2.84 3.80
CA HIS A 216 9.43 -2.01 4.92
C HIS A 216 9.21 -2.85 6.18
N PHE A 217 8.60 -4.02 6.05
CA PHE A 217 8.40 -4.95 7.16
C PHE A 217 9.73 -5.41 7.75
N LEU A 218 10.68 -5.82 6.91
CA LEU A 218 12.02 -6.22 7.35
C LEU A 218 12.74 -5.09 8.09
N ALA A 219 12.57 -3.85 7.64
CA ALA A 219 13.15 -2.70 8.30
C ALA A 219 12.56 -2.50 9.70
N VAL A 220 11.24 -2.61 9.85
CA VAL A 220 10.57 -2.52 11.16
C VAL A 220 10.95 -3.69 12.07
N ASP A 221 10.87 -4.93 11.57
CA ASP A 221 11.17 -6.14 12.33
C ASP A 221 12.62 -6.22 12.79
N SER A 222 13.58 -5.79 11.96
CA SER A 222 15.01 -5.98 12.24
C SER A 222 15.65 -4.80 12.97
N PHE A 223 15.07 -3.60 12.88
CA PHE A 223 15.72 -2.39 13.38
C PHE A 223 14.88 -1.56 14.35
N LEU A 224 13.55 -1.79 14.44
CA LEU A 224 12.68 -1.00 15.33
C LEU A 224 12.09 -1.83 16.47
N ILE A 225 11.66 -3.06 16.18
CA ILE A 225 11.08 -3.96 17.19
C ILE A 225 12.03 -5.13 17.38
N LEU A 226 12.98 -5.01 18.31
CA LEU A 226 14.14 -5.90 18.39
C LEU A 226 13.85 -7.21 19.15
N GLY A 227 12.93 -7.22 20.11
CA GLY A 227 12.63 -8.38 20.96
C GLY A 227 13.60 -8.55 22.11
#